data_AF-A0A0G1F3P4-F1
#
_entry.id   AF-A0A0G1F3P4-F1
#
_cell.length_a   1.000
_cell.length_b   1.000
_cell.length_c   1.000
_cell.angle_alpha   90.00
_cell.angle_beta   90.00
_cell.angle_gamma   90.00
#
_symmetry.space_group_name_H-M   'P 1'
#
loop_
_entity.id
_entity.type
_entity.pdbx_description
1 polymer ?
#
loop_
_entity_poly.entity_id
_entity_poly.type
_entity_poly.pdbx_seq_one_letter_code
_entity_poly.pdbx_strand_id
1 'polypeptide(L)'
;MTQSQEILDLLSEYSKAFSLLESYDAGTLTEPEGRQAKFVLKYEDCVEIIKNVRAGLIGKKAAGSLFGLQRSGMFEGVIKNIYQTFDGKELYGTIEQKAANLLYLLVKDHPFSDGNKRIGAFLFVYFLSKNNYLYNDDGENKIDNNTLVALALLIAESNPKEHDAMVKIIENILN
;
A
#
# COMPACT_ATOMS: atom_id res chain seq x y z
N MET A 1 21.31 -11.25 32.36
CA MET A 1 19.88 -11.02 32.63
C MET A 1 19.27 -12.36 33.03
N THR A 2 18.12 -12.38 33.72
CA THR A 2 17.39 -13.64 33.91
C THR A 2 16.57 -13.92 32.66
N GLN A 3 16.35 -15.20 32.33
CA GLN A 3 15.54 -15.60 31.17
C GLN A 3 14.14 -14.93 31.17
N SER A 4 13.58 -14.70 32.36
CA SER A 4 12.30 -13.99 32.52
C SER A 4 12.36 -12.53 32.06
N GLN A 5 13.48 -11.84 32.27
CA GLN A 5 13.63 -10.44 31.85
C GLN A 5 13.77 -10.35 30.33
N GLU A 6 14.57 -11.24 29.73
CA GLU A 6 14.75 -11.30 28.27
C GLU A 6 13.44 -11.53 27.53
N ILE A 7 12.55 -12.38 28.07
CA ILE A 7 11.21 -12.61 27.49
C ILE A 7 10.34 -11.35 27.58
N LEU A 8 10.35 -10.64 28.72
CA LEU A 8 9.56 -9.42 28.89
C LEU A 8 10.06 -8.29 27.97
N ASP A 9 11.38 -8.19 27.77
CA ASP A 9 11.98 -7.21 26.87
C ASP A 9 11.55 -7.48 25.42
N LEU A 10 11.58 -8.74 24.97
CA LEU A 10 11.05 -9.13 23.65
C LEU A 10 9.55 -8.88 23.51
N LEU A 11 8.74 -9.20 24.52
CA LEU A 11 7.30 -8.91 24.49
C LEU A 11 7.03 -7.41 24.37
N SER A 12 7.82 -6.58 25.04
CA SER A 12 7.73 -5.14 24.94
C SER A 12 8.10 -4.65 23.54
N GLU A 13 9.19 -5.17 22.96
CA GLU A 13 9.67 -4.83 21.62
C GLU A 13 8.63 -5.13 20.53
N TYR A 14 7.96 -6.30 20.61
CA TYR A 14 6.99 -6.76 19.61
C TYR A 14 5.53 -6.45 19.96
N SER A 15 5.28 -5.69 21.04
CA SER A 15 3.92 -5.41 21.55
C SER A 15 2.96 -4.87 20.48
N LYS A 16 3.41 -3.91 19.66
CA LYS A 16 2.62 -3.35 18.56
C LYS A 16 2.20 -4.41 17.54
N ALA A 17 3.12 -5.30 17.16
CA ALA A 17 2.83 -6.36 16.19
C ALA A 17 1.78 -7.33 16.76
N PHE A 18 1.91 -7.72 18.03
CA PHE A 18 0.94 -8.62 18.67
C PHE A 18 -0.43 -7.97 18.84
N SER A 19 -0.51 -6.70 19.24
CA SER A 19 -1.79 -5.99 19.33
C SER A 19 -2.49 -5.86 17.98
N LEU A 20 -1.74 -5.67 16.89
CA LEU A 20 -2.30 -5.63 15.55
C LEU A 20 -2.84 -7.00 15.11
N LEU A 21 -2.11 -8.08 15.40
CA LEU A 21 -2.55 -9.45 15.11
C LEU A 21 -3.81 -9.82 15.91
N GLU A 22 -3.85 -9.50 17.21
CA GLU A 22 -5.02 -9.73 18.04
C GLU A 22 -6.25 -8.97 17.50
N SER A 23 -6.06 -7.71 17.11
CA SER A 23 -7.13 -6.89 16.53
C SER A 23 -7.63 -7.42 15.19
N TYR A 24 -6.74 -8.01 14.38
CA TYR A 24 -7.11 -8.67 13.14
C TYR A 24 -7.97 -9.92 13.41
N ASP A 25 -7.51 -10.80 14.31
CA ASP A 25 -8.21 -12.05 14.65
C ASP A 25 -9.59 -11.78 15.28
N ALA A 26 -9.68 -10.73 16.10
CA ALA A 26 -10.93 -10.29 16.72
C ALA A 26 -11.87 -9.54 15.77
N GLY A 27 -11.41 -9.14 14.57
CA GLY A 27 -12.16 -8.31 13.64
C GLY A 27 -12.39 -6.88 14.14
N THR A 28 -11.51 -6.38 15.02
CA THR A 28 -11.61 -5.08 15.68
C THR A 28 -10.58 -4.06 15.18
N LEU A 29 -9.99 -4.29 14.00
CA LEU A 29 -9.10 -3.32 13.37
C LEU A 29 -9.80 -1.97 13.19
N THR A 30 -9.12 -0.92 13.62
CA THR A 30 -9.58 0.46 13.51
C THR A 30 -8.73 1.23 12.52
N GLU A 31 -9.32 2.27 11.94
CA GLU A 31 -8.60 3.24 11.12
C GLU A 31 -7.75 4.12 12.04
N PRO A 32 -6.43 4.20 11.84
CA PRO A 32 -5.59 5.04 12.66
C PRO A 32 -5.78 6.52 12.32
N GLU A 33 -5.33 7.40 13.22
CA GLU A 33 -5.29 8.84 12.92
C GLU A 33 -4.34 9.09 11.75
N GLY A 34 -4.85 9.69 10.67
CA GLY A 34 -4.07 9.91 9.46
C GLY A 34 -3.79 11.37 9.15
N ARG A 35 -2.87 11.59 8.22
CA ARG A 35 -2.50 12.93 7.74
C ARG A 35 -3.17 13.22 6.40
N GLN A 36 -3.62 14.46 6.17
CA GLN A 36 -4.19 14.83 4.87
C GLN A 36 -3.13 14.80 3.76
N ALA A 37 -3.49 14.23 2.61
CA ALA A 37 -2.62 14.20 1.44
C ALA A 37 -2.51 15.59 0.81
N LYS A 38 -1.26 16.04 0.56
CA LYS A 38 -0.98 17.29 -0.15
C LYS A 38 -0.70 17.05 -1.63
N PHE A 39 -0.20 15.86 -1.95
CA PHE A 39 0.09 15.44 -3.32
C PHE A 39 -1.08 14.60 -3.87
N VAL A 40 -1.48 14.92 -5.10
CA VAL A 40 -2.53 14.19 -5.83
C VAL A 40 -1.88 13.42 -6.97
N LEU A 41 -2.08 12.11 -6.95
CA LEU A 41 -1.62 11.19 -7.98
C LEU A 41 -2.59 11.21 -9.17
N LYS A 42 -2.32 12.04 -10.18
CA LYS A 42 -3.15 12.14 -11.38
C LYS A 42 -2.92 10.95 -12.31
N TYR A 43 -3.97 10.57 -13.03
CA TYR A 43 -3.91 9.43 -13.95
C TYR A 43 -2.85 9.62 -15.03
N GLU A 44 -2.78 10.82 -15.63
CA GLU A 44 -1.83 11.13 -16.70
C GLU A 44 -0.38 11.02 -16.22
N ASP A 45 -0.10 11.51 -15.01
CA ASP A 45 1.22 11.42 -14.38
C ASP A 45 1.59 9.95 -14.12
N CYS A 46 0.63 9.14 -13.65
CA CYS A 46 0.86 7.71 -13.48
C CYS A 46 1.20 6.99 -14.78
N VAL A 47 0.54 7.34 -15.88
CA VAL A 47 0.79 6.70 -17.18
C VAL A 47 2.25 6.92 -17.60
N GLU A 48 2.75 8.15 -17.47
CA GLU A 48 4.16 8.45 -17.79
C GLU A 48 5.13 7.79 -16.79
N ILE A 49 4.79 7.73 -15.50
CA ILE A 49 5.57 6.99 -14.50
C ILE A 49 5.69 5.50 -14.89
N ILE A 50 4.58 4.84 -15.19
CA ILE A 50 4.56 3.42 -15.53
C ILE A 50 5.33 3.15 -16.82
N LYS A 51 5.23 4.04 -17.81
CA LYS A 51 6.01 3.97 -19.05
C LYS A 51 7.51 4.01 -18.79
N ASN A 52 7.96 4.88 -17.89
CA ASN A 52 9.37 4.95 -17.48
C ASN A 52 9.82 3.69 -16.73
N VAL A 53 9.01 3.21 -15.79
CA VAL A 53 9.27 1.95 -15.06
C VAL A 53 9.37 0.78 -16.04
N ARG A 54 8.42 0.66 -16.96
CA ARG A 54 8.38 -0.37 -18.01
C ARG A 54 9.64 -0.31 -18.88
N ALA A 55 10.02 0.86 -19.37
CA ALA A 55 11.20 1.03 -20.21
C ALA A 55 12.48 0.59 -19.47
N GLY A 56 12.62 0.99 -18.20
CA GLY A 56 13.75 0.59 -17.35
C GLY A 56 13.82 -0.92 -17.10
N LEU A 57 12.69 -1.57 -16.85
CA LEU A 57 12.64 -3.01 -16.59
C LEU A 57 12.84 -3.85 -17.86
N ILE A 58 12.25 -3.47 -18.99
CA ILE A 58 12.44 -4.16 -20.27
C ILE A 58 13.89 -4.02 -20.74
N GLY A 59 14.48 -2.82 -20.64
CA GLY A 59 15.89 -2.60 -20.99
C GLY A 59 16.86 -3.49 -20.19
N LYS A 60 16.51 -3.80 -18.93
CA LYS A 60 17.25 -4.72 -18.06
C LYS A 60 16.84 -6.19 -18.21
N LYS A 61 15.96 -6.53 -19.16
CA LYS A 61 15.37 -7.88 -19.34
C LYS A 61 14.67 -8.42 -18.07
N ALA A 62 14.20 -7.54 -17.21
CA ALA A 62 13.50 -7.86 -15.95
C ALA A 62 11.96 -7.85 -16.09
N ALA A 63 11.45 -7.55 -17.28
CA ALA A 63 10.03 -7.56 -17.61
C ALA A 63 9.80 -7.89 -19.09
N GLY A 64 8.66 -8.54 -19.39
CA GLY A 64 8.23 -8.84 -20.74
C GLY A 64 7.40 -7.71 -21.38
N SER A 65 7.00 -7.92 -22.65
CA SER A 65 6.23 -6.95 -23.42
C SER A 65 4.81 -6.68 -22.89
N LEU A 66 4.28 -7.51 -21.98
CA LEU A 66 2.96 -7.31 -21.38
C LEU A 66 2.99 -6.46 -20.09
N PHE A 67 4.16 -6.19 -19.53
CA PHE A 67 4.31 -5.51 -18.24
C PHE A 67 3.76 -4.07 -18.27
N GLY A 68 2.77 -3.76 -17.43
CA GLY A 68 2.17 -2.43 -17.37
C GLY A 68 1.29 -2.07 -18.56
N LEU A 69 0.93 -3.04 -19.42
CA LEU A 69 -0.08 -2.82 -20.45
C LEU A 69 -1.48 -2.79 -19.82
N GLN A 70 -2.12 -1.63 -19.81
CA GLN A 70 -3.44 -1.43 -19.20
C GLN A 70 -4.54 -2.28 -19.83
N ARG A 71 -5.53 -2.65 -19.03
CA ARG A 71 -6.75 -3.38 -19.43
C ARG A 71 -7.95 -2.46 -19.32
N SER A 72 -8.68 -2.27 -20.42
CA SER A 72 -10.07 -1.77 -20.45
C SER A 72 -10.40 -0.58 -19.52
N GLY A 73 -9.51 0.41 -19.41
CA GLY A 73 -9.70 1.59 -18.55
C GLY A 73 -9.70 1.33 -17.04
N MET A 74 -9.42 0.10 -16.61
CA MET A 74 -9.45 -0.31 -15.20
C MET A 74 -8.48 0.51 -14.35
N PHE A 75 -7.29 0.79 -14.88
CA PHE A 75 -6.30 1.59 -14.15
C PHE A 75 -6.79 3.01 -13.88
N GLU A 76 -7.40 3.67 -14.87
CA GLU A 76 -8.02 4.98 -14.70
C GLU A 76 -9.16 4.94 -13.66
N GLY A 77 -9.96 3.87 -13.68
CA GLY A 77 -11.01 3.62 -12.69
C GLY A 77 -10.46 3.52 -11.27
N VAL A 78 -9.36 2.79 -11.07
CA VAL A 78 -8.68 2.71 -9.77
C VAL A 78 -8.24 4.09 -9.30
N ILE A 79 -7.53 4.86 -10.15
CA ILE A 79 -7.07 6.20 -9.76
C ILE A 79 -8.26 7.12 -9.42
N LYS A 80 -9.34 7.10 -10.20
CA LYS A 80 -10.55 7.89 -9.90
C LYS A 80 -11.20 7.49 -8.58
N ASN A 81 -11.25 6.20 -8.26
CA ASN A 81 -11.81 5.71 -7.00
C ASN A 81 -11.06 6.28 -5.79
N ILE A 82 -9.72 6.31 -5.83
CA ILE A 82 -8.88 6.86 -4.74
C ILE A 82 -9.20 8.34 -4.41
N TYR A 83 -9.71 9.11 -5.37
CA TYR A 83 -10.06 10.52 -5.21
C TYR A 83 -11.57 10.77 -5.32
N GLN A 84 -12.40 9.71 -5.22
CA GLN A 84 -13.84 9.85 -5.27
C GLN A 84 -14.35 10.57 -4.01
N THR A 85 -15.44 11.32 -4.17
CA THR A 85 -16.17 11.97 -3.08
C THR A 85 -17.60 11.41 -2.97
N PHE A 86 -18.13 11.42 -1.74
CA PHE A 86 -19.52 11.15 -1.43
C PHE A 86 -20.03 12.24 -0.49
N ASP A 87 -21.16 12.86 -0.83
CA ASP A 87 -21.74 13.99 -0.07
C ASP A 87 -20.73 15.12 0.23
N GLY A 88 -19.91 15.46 -0.78
CA GLY A 88 -18.89 16.51 -0.68
C GLY A 88 -17.67 16.17 0.16
N LYS A 89 -17.57 14.95 0.71
CA LYS A 89 -16.41 14.46 1.47
C LYS A 89 -15.64 13.43 0.67
N GLU A 90 -14.31 13.44 0.77
CA GLU A 90 -13.49 12.38 0.17
C GLU A 90 -13.81 11.04 0.80
N LEU A 91 -13.88 9.99 -0.03
CA LEU A 91 -14.05 8.62 0.44
C LEU A 91 -12.84 8.16 1.26
N TYR A 92 -11.64 8.57 0.83
CA TYR A 92 -10.37 8.32 1.52
C TYR A 92 -9.74 9.67 1.85
N GLY A 93 -9.83 10.13 3.09
CA GLY A 93 -9.42 11.48 3.50
C GLY A 93 -7.95 11.61 3.91
N THR A 94 -7.26 10.50 4.18
CA THR A 94 -5.87 10.49 4.68
C THR A 94 -4.89 9.87 3.69
N ILE A 95 -3.60 10.12 3.89
CA ILE A 95 -2.51 9.52 3.11
C ILE A 95 -2.55 8.00 3.27
N GLU A 96 -2.76 7.52 4.49
CA GLU A 96 -2.85 6.11 4.86
C GLU A 96 -3.98 5.43 4.08
N GLN A 97 -5.19 5.98 4.15
CA GLN A 97 -6.36 5.46 3.45
C GLN A 97 -6.15 5.43 1.93
N LYS A 98 -5.67 6.54 1.34
CA LYS A 98 -5.41 6.60 -0.11
C LYS A 98 -4.32 5.62 -0.52
N ALA A 99 -3.22 5.53 0.23
CA ALA A 99 -2.10 4.64 -0.08
C ALA A 99 -2.50 3.16 0.04
N ALA A 100 -3.19 2.79 1.13
CA ALA A 100 -3.64 1.42 1.36
C ALA A 100 -4.60 0.94 0.27
N ASN A 101 -5.61 1.74 -0.07
CA ASN A 101 -6.55 1.42 -1.14
C ASN A 101 -5.86 1.42 -2.52
N LEU A 102 -4.92 2.33 -2.77
CA LEU A 102 -4.14 2.34 -4.02
C LEU A 102 -3.35 1.03 -4.20
N LEU A 103 -2.65 0.59 -3.15
CA LEU A 103 -1.92 -0.68 -3.18
C LEU A 103 -2.89 -1.86 -3.36
N TYR A 104 -3.97 -1.89 -2.57
CA TYR A 104 -4.97 -2.96 -2.63
C TYR A 104 -5.54 -3.13 -4.04
N LEU A 105 -6.14 -2.07 -4.59
CA LEU A 105 -6.85 -2.13 -5.86
C LEU A 105 -5.92 -2.43 -7.04
N LEU A 106 -4.72 -1.83 -7.07
CA LEU A 106 -3.76 -2.10 -8.16
C LEU A 106 -3.23 -3.52 -8.13
N VAL A 107 -3.10 -4.13 -6.95
CA VAL A 107 -2.70 -5.53 -6.82
C VAL A 107 -3.88 -6.44 -7.16
N LYS A 108 -5.05 -6.19 -6.58
CA LYS A 108 -6.19 -7.11 -6.56
C LYS A 108 -7.02 -7.10 -7.83
N ASP A 109 -7.29 -5.91 -8.38
CA ASP A 109 -8.18 -5.76 -9.54
C ASP A 109 -7.46 -6.05 -10.86
N HIS A 110 -6.14 -6.27 -10.80
CA HIS A 110 -5.31 -6.58 -11.96
C HIS A 110 -5.53 -5.66 -13.18
N PRO A 111 -5.43 -4.32 -13.03
CA PRO A 111 -5.70 -3.38 -14.10
C PRO A 111 -4.69 -3.44 -15.26
N PHE A 112 -3.58 -4.18 -15.11
CA PHE A 112 -2.58 -4.41 -16.14
C PHE A 112 -2.51 -5.89 -16.53
N SER A 113 -2.02 -6.13 -17.75
CA SER A 113 -1.83 -7.48 -18.30
C SER A 113 -0.75 -8.29 -17.58
N ASP A 114 0.30 -7.62 -17.14
CA ASP A 114 1.33 -8.15 -16.25
C ASP A 114 1.88 -7.01 -15.39
N GLY A 115 2.47 -7.34 -14.23
CA GLY A 115 3.18 -6.39 -13.39
C GLY A 115 2.34 -5.72 -12.30
N ASN A 116 1.07 -6.09 -12.12
CA ASN A 116 0.15 -5.49 -11.14
C ASN A 116 0.77 -5.29 -9.75
N LYS A 117 1.35 -6.35 -9.18
CA LYS A 117 2.04 -6.28 -7.88
C LYS A 117 3.19 -5.26 -7.85
N ARG A 118 4.03 -5.28 -8.89
CA ARG A 118 5.22 -4.40 -8.98
C ARG A 118 4.83 -2.94 -9.21
N ILE A 119 3.81 -2.69 -10.05
CA ILE A 119 3.30 -1.35 -10.34
C ILE A 119 2.55 -0.78 -9.14
N GLY A 120 1.69 -1.59 -8.49
CA GLY A 120 1.01 -1.23 -7.26
C GLY A 120 1.98 -0.86 -6.15
N ALA A 121 2.96 -1.71 -5.89
CA ALA A 121 4.02 -1.44 -4.91
C ALA A 121 4.83 -0.17 -5.25
N PHE A 122 5.16 0.05 -6.52
CA PHE A 122 5.89 1.25 -6.92
C PHE A 122 5.07 2.53 -6.74
N LEU A 123 3.82 2.56 -7.21
CA LEU A 123 2.95 3.73 -7.09
C LEU A 123 2.60 4.03 -5.62
N PHE A 124 2.45 3.00 -4.80
CA PHE A 124 2.30 3.11 -3.36
C PHE A 124 3.49 3.83 -2.71
N VAL A 125 4.72 3.33 -2.91
CA VAL A 125 5.94 3.96 -2.38
C VAL A 125 6.14 5.38 -2.94
N TYR A 126 5.87 5.58 -4.23
CA TYR A 126 5.96 6.89 -4.86
C TYR A 126 4.98 7.89 -4.23
N PHE A 127 3.72 7.49 -4.00
CA PHE A 127 2.71 8.33 -3.38
C PHE A 127 3.07 8.73 -1.94
N LEU A 128 3.57 7.78 -1.14
CA LEU A 128 4.09 8.06 0.21
C LEU A 128 5.26 9.04 0.16
N SER A 129 6.22 8.82 -0.74
CA SER A 129 7.37 9.69 -0.93
C SER A 129 6.96 11.12 -1.30
N LYS A 130 6.01 11.29 -2.23
CA LYS A 130 5.53 12.62 -2.65
C LYS A 130 4.71 13.35 -1.59
N ASN A 131 4.18 12.64 -0.61
CA ASN A 131 3.53 13.23 0.56
C ASN A 131 4.48 13.42 1.75
N ASN A 132 5.79 13.20 1.59
CA ASN A 132 6.77 13.18 2.69
C ASN A 132 6.34 12.26 3.84
N TYR A 133 5.82 11.08 3.48
CA TYR A 133 5.25 10.11 4.40
C TYR A 133 5.86 8.71 4.27
N LEU A 134 6.93 8.57 3.48
CA LEU A 134 7.66 7.30 3.35
C LEU A 134 8.55 7.01 4.57
N TYR A 135 8.98 8.06 5.27
CA TYR A 135 9.88 7.99 6.41
C TYR A 135 9.16 8.42 7.69
N ASN A 136 9.53 7.82 8.82
CA ASN A 136 9.15 8.30 10.14
C ASN A 136 10.01 9.52 10.53
N ASP A 137 9.73 10.11 11.70
CA ASP A 137 10.44 11.31 12.16
C ASP A 137 11.93 11.04 12.47
N ASP A 138 12.29 9.78 12.74
CA ASP A 138 13.67 9.31 12.93
C ASP A 138 14.42 9.06 11.61
N GLY A 139 13.74 9.22 10.47
CA GLY A 139 14.31 9.02 9.13
C GLY A 139 14.35 7.55 8.67
N GLU A 140 13.74 6.64 9.42
CA GLU A 140 13.60 5.24 9.03
C GLU A 140 12.41 5.05 8.09
N ASN A 141 12.49 4.05 7.20
CA ASN A 141 11.38 3.73 6.31
C ASN A 141 10.19 3.21 7.13
N LYS A 142 9.00 3.79 6.92
CA LYS A 142 7.75 3.23 7.46
C LYS A 142 7.43 1.86 6.86
N ILE A 143 7.89 1.59 5.65
CA ILE A 143 7.73 0.29 4.98
C ILE A 143 9.04 -0.10 4.30
N ASP A 144 9.65 -1.18 4.81
CA ASP A 144 10.82 -1.78 4.19
C ASP A 144 10.46 -2.69 3.00
N ASN A 145 11.49 -3.19 2.31
CA ASN A 145 11.31 -4.05 1.13
C ASN A 145 10.60 -5.38 1.45
N ASN A 146 10.86 -5.98 2.62
CA ASN A 146 10.30 -7.28 2.99
C ASN A 146 8.80 -7.13 3.30
N THR A 147 8.44 -6.07 4.03
CA THR A 147 7.08 -5.69 4.37
C THR A 147 6.29 -5.38 3.10
N LEU A 148 6.87 -4.61 2.17
CA LEU A 148 6.22 -4.31 0.89
C LEU A 148 5.94 -5.58 0.06
N VAL A 149 6.89 -6.51 0.01
CA VAL A 149 6.71 -7.80 -0.67
C VAL A 149 5.62 -8.62 0.02
N ALA A 150 5.66 -8.72 1.34
CA ALA A 150 4.67 -9.47 2.11
C ALA A 150 3.25 -8.91 1.89
N LEU A 151 3.07 -7.59 1.97
CA LEU A 151 1.79 -6.93 1.71
C LEU A 151 1.28 -7.17 0.29
N ALA A 152 2.14 -7.01 -0.73
CA ALA A 152 1.74 -7.22 -2.12
C ALA A 152 1.34 -8.68 -2.40
N LEU A 153 1.95 -9.65 -1.72
CA LEU A 153 1.57 -11.05 -1.81
C LEU A 153 0.29 -11.35 -1.02
N LEU A 154 0.19 -10.86 0.21
CA LEU A 154 -0.99 -11.01 1.08
C LEU A 154 -2.25 -10.49 0.38
N ILE A 155 -2.19 -9.29 -0.20
CA ILE A 155 -3.32 -8.72 -0.96
C ILE A 155 -3.67 -9.60 -2.16
N ALA A 156 -2.66 -10.04 -2.93
CA ALA A 156 -2.90 -10.86 -4.11
C ALA A 156 -3.65 -12.15 -3.77
N GLU A 157 -3.28 -12.80 -2.67
CA GLU A 157 -3.86 -14.08 -2.22
C GLU A 157 -5.13 -13.93 -1.36
N SER A 158 -5.38 -12.75 -0.78
CA SER A 158 -6.55 -12.51 0.10
C SER A 158 -7.91 -12.79 -0.58
N ASN A 159 -8.97 -13.01 0.19
CA ASN A 159 -10.32 -13.00 -0.35
C ASN A 159 -10.76 -11.55 -0.61
N PRO A 160 -11.43 -11.22 -1.75
CA PRO A 160 -12.00 -9.88 -1.94
C PRO A 160 -12.92 -9.40 -0.80
N LYS A 161 -13.55 -10.33 -0.07
CA LYS A 161 -14.36 -10.01 1.12
C LYS A 161 -13.54 -9.45 2.29
N GLU A 162 -12.23 -9.68 2.30
CA GLU A 162 -11.30 -9.21 3.32
C GLU A 162 -10.70 -7.84 2.98
N HIS A 163 -11.23 -7.13 1.96
CA HIS A 163 -10.78 -5.81 1.55
C HIS A 163 -10.54 -4.86 2.73
N ASP A 164 -11.56 -4.69 3.59
CA ASP A 164 -11.50 -3.78 4.73
C ASP A 164 -10.37 -4.15 5.70
N ALA A 165 -10.21 -5.43 6.02
CA ALA A 165 -9.15 -5.91 6.91
C ALA A 165 -7.77 -5.68 6.29
N MET A 166 -7.59 -5.96 4.99
CA MET A 166 -6.31 -5.76 4.30
C MET A 166 -5.92 -4.28 4.24
N VAL A 167 -6.87 -3.40 3.92
CA VAL A 167 -6.64 -1.95 3.91
C VAL A 167 -6.27 -1.44 5.29
N LYS A 168 -7.00 -1.84 6.33
CA LYS A 168 -6.70 -1.43 7.72
C LYS A 168 -5.35 -1.95 8.22
N ILE A 169 -4.92 -3.16 7.83
CA ILE A 169 -3.56 -3.63 8.14
C ILE A 169 -2.52 -2.68 7.56
N ILE A 170 -2.66 -2.29 6.28
CA ILE A 170 -1.71 -1.39 5.62
C ILE A 170 -1.71 -0.02 6.29
N GLU A 171 -2.89 0.52 6.63
CA GLU A 171 -3.03 1.79 7.34
C GLU A 171 -2.33 1.75 8.70
N ASN A 172 -2.51 0.69 9.48
CA ASN A 172 -1.89 0.54 10.80
C ASN A 172 -0.37 0.33 10.71
N ILE A 173 0.13 -0.35 9.66
CA ILE A 173 1.58 -0.47 9.41
C ILE A 173 2.18 0.89 9.06
N LEU A 174 1.43 1.76 8.37
CA LEU A 174 1.89 3.09 7.99
C LEU A 174 1.91 4.08 9.16
N ASN A 175 1.22 3.81 10.26
CA ASN A 175 1.12 4.72 11.41
C ASN A 175 2.32 4.58 12.36
#